data_AF-A0A7S6W2R9-F1
#
_entry.id   AF-A0A7S6W2R9-F1
#
_cell.length_a   1.000
_cell.length_b   1.000
_cell.length_c   1.000
_cell.angle_alpha   90.00
_cell.angle_beta   90.00
_cell.angle_gamma   90.00
#
_symmetry.space_group_name_H-M   'P 1'
#
loop_
_entity.id
_entity.type
_entity.pdbx_description
1 polymer ?
#
loop_
_entity_poly.entity_id
_entity_poly.type
_entity_poly.pdbx_seq_one_letter_code
_entity_poly.pdbx_strand_id
1 'polypeptide(L)'
;MKLFAFLFCVIVSSTSFASTQKDFELKYYKLMERYVQTQSDRNQVISTEAKNEQEDLARSNKLKALDCKGWKENIELYDFVLSRFKEYEGASEGVRAMGYTKESLQDESEWLREQLNQPENKCK
;
A
#
# COMPACT_ATOMS: atom_id res chain seq x y z
N MET A 1 -11.41 -28.91 45.67
CA MET A 1 -10.25 -28.71 44.77
C MET A 1 -10.75 -28.59 43.34
N LYS A 2 -10.14 -27.64 42.58
CA LYS A 2 -10.01 -27.62 41.12
C LYS A 2 -11.30 -27.56 40.30
N LEU A 3 -11.79 -26.35 39.97
CA LEU A 3 -12.57 -26.10 38.73
C LEU A 3 -12.75 -24.62 38.35
N PHE A 4 -12.33 -23.66 39.18
CA PHE A 4 -12.50 -22.22 38.88
C PHE A 4 -11.31 -21.51 38.20
N ALA A 5 -10.22 -22.22 37.91
CA ALA A 5 -9.02 -21.61 37.29
C ALA A 5 -9.04 -21.59 35.75
N PHE A 6 -9.99 -22.27 35.08
CA PHE A 6 -10.00 -22.37 33.62
C PHE A 6 -10.74 -21.23 32.90
N LEU A 7 -11.54 -20.43 33.60
CA LEU A 7 -12.37 -19.39 32.98
C LEU A 7 -11.66 -18.04 32.81
N PHE A 8 -10.56 -17.77 33.52
CA PHE A 8 -9.83 -16.51 33.40
C PHE A 8 -8.71 -16.51 32.34
N CYS A 9 -8.26 -17.69 31.86
CA CYS A 9 -7.24 -17.76 30.81
C CYS A 9 -7.79 -17.56 29.38
N VAL A 10 -9.11 -17.63 29.18
CA VAL A 10 -9.70 -17.56 27.83
C VAL A 10 -10.05 -16.12 27.41
N ILE A 11 -10.11 -15.17 28.34
CA ILE A 11 -10.53 -13.78 28.06
C ILE A 11 -9.35 -12.88 27.69
N VAL A 12 -8.10 -13.28 27.97
CA VAL A 12 -6.91 -12.43 27.76
C VAL A 12 -6.32 -12.58 26.35
N SER A 13 -6.65 -13.64 25.62
CA SER A 13 -6.12 -13.88 24.26
C SER A 13 -6.93 -13.22 23.14
N SER A 14 -8.20 -12.86 23.38
CA SER A 14 -9.07 -12.25 22.37
C SER A 14 -8.84 -10.74 22.21
N THR A 15 -8.37 -10.06 23.26
CA THR A 15 -8.10 -8.61 23.23
C THR A 15 -6.85 -8.27 22.41
N SER A 16 -5.83 -9.12 22.44
CA SER A 16 -4.60 -8.92 21.67
C SER A 16 -4.86 -8.96 20.15
N PHE A 17 -5.73 -9.85 19.68
CA PHE A 17 -5.99 -10.01 18.25
C PHE A 17 -6.80 -8.85 17.66
N ALA A 18 -7.79 -8.33 18.41
CA ALA A 18 -8.56 -7.17 18.00
C ALA A 18 -7.71 -5.89 17.93
N SER A 19 -6.76 -5.72 18.86
CA SER A 19 -5.81 -4.59 18.81
C SER A 19 -4.89 -4.69 17.60
N THR A 20 -4.31 -5.87 17.34
CA THR A 20 -3.40 -6.07 16.20
C THR A 20 -4.07 -5.85 14.85
N GLN A 21 -5.37 -6.19 14.75
CA GLN A 21 -6.17 -5.99 13.55
C GLN A 21 -6.43 -4.50 13.29
N LYS A 22 -6.84 -3.75 14.33
CA LYS A 22 -7.06 -2.30 14.24
C LYS A 22 -5.78 -1.55 13.87
N ASP A 23 -4.65 -1.96 14.45
CA ASP A 23 -3.35 -1.35 14.14
C ASP A 23 -2.89 -1.66 12.71
N PHE A 24 -3.17 -2.87 12.22
CA PHE A 24 -2.93 -3.24 10.83
C PHE A 24 -3.75 -2.35 9.87
N GLU A 25 -5.07 -2.29 10.05
CA GLU A 25 -5.95 -1.52 9.17
C GLU A 25 -5.63 -0.03 9.19
N LEU A 26 -5.33 0.55 10.36
CA LEU A 26 -4.93 1.95 10.45
C LEU A 26 -3.67 2.25 9.63
N LYS A 27 -2.66 1.37 9.69
CA LYS A 27 -1.43 1.54 8.92
C LYS A 27 -1.67 1.28 7.43
N TYR A 28 -2.47 0.28 7.08
CA TYR A 28 -2.90 0.00 5.70
C TYR A 28 -3.57 1.23 5.07
N TYR A 29 -4.57 1.82 5.72
CA TYR A 29 -5.27 2.98 5.19
C TYR A 29 -4.35 4.19 5.00
N LYS A 30 -3.40 4.43 5.92
CA LYS A 30 -2.40 5.50 5.76
C LYS A 30 -1.45 5.27 4.58
N LEU A 31 -1.10 4.02 4.30
CA LEU A 31 -0.30 3.66 3.12
C LEU A 31 -1.11 3.88 1.84
N MET A 32 -2.35 3.39 1.84
CA MET A 32 -3.26 3.51 0.72
C MET A 32 -3.60 4.97 0.39
N GLU A 33 -3.85 5.80 1.40
CA GLU A 33 -4.14 7.24 1.25
C GLU A 33 -2.99 7.97 0.56
N ARG A 34 -1.73 7.69 0.96
CA ARG A 34 -0.55 8.28 0.31
C ARG A 34 -0.48 7.91 -1.17
N TYR A 35 -0.63 6.63 -1.49
CA TYR A 35 -0.64 6.16 -2.87
C TYR A 35 -1.77 6.80 -3.67
N VAL A 36 -3.00 6.81 -3.16
CA VAL A 36 -4.16 7.42 -3.82
C VAL A 36 -3.94 8.90 -4.07
N GLN A 37 -3.35 9.62 -3.11
CA GLN A 37 -3.03 11.04 -3.30
C GLN A 37 -2.03 11.23 -4.44
N THR A 38 -0.97 10.43 -4.50
CA THR A 38 -0.01 10.48 -5.61
C THR A 38 -0.66 10.17 -6.96
N GLN A 39 -1.56 9.18 -7.02
CA GLN A 39 -2.33 8.89 -8.24
C GLN A 39 -3.27 10.05 -8.63
N SER A 40 -3.86 10.73 -7.64
CA SER A 40 -4.70 11.90 -7.85
C SER A 40 -3.90 13.08 -8.42
N ASP A 41 -2.75 13.38 -7.81
CA ASP A 41 -1.81 14.41 -8.30
C ASP A 41 -1.35 14.10 -9.73
N ARG A 42 -1.07 12.84 -10.03
CA ARG A 42 -0.71 12.38 -11.38
C ARG A 42 -1.83 12.62 -12.38
N ASN A 43 -3.06 12.23 -12.04
CA ASN A 43 -4.22 12.42 -12.90
C ASN A 43 -4.50 13.91 -13.16
N GLN A 44 -4.26 14.79 -12.19
CA GLN A 44 -4.36 16.23 -12.38
C GLN A 44 -3.31 16.76 -13.37
N VAL A 45 -2.10 16.22 -13.37
CA VAL A 45 -1.06 16.60 -14.33
C VAL A 45 -1.42 16.11 -15.74
N ILE A 46 -1.97 14.91 -15.86
CA ILE A 46 -2.44 14.36 -17.16
C ILE A 46 -3.57 15.21 -17.74
N SER A 47 -4.52 15.67 -16.92
CA SER A 47 -5.64 16.49 -17.39
C SER A 47 -5.26 17.93 -17.75
N THR A 48 -4.02 18.35 -17.46
CA THR A 48 -3.55 19.70 -17.79
C THR A 48 -2.93 19.72 -19.20
N GLU A 49 -3.53 20.51 -20.09
CA GLU A 49 -2.98 20.77 -21.43
C GLU A 49 -1.72 21.64 -21.36
N ALA A 50 -0.68 21.24 -22.08
CA ALA A 50 0.52 22.05 -22.28
C ALA A 50 0.32 22.97 -23.48
N LYS A 51 0.67 24.25 -23.34
CA LYS A 51 0.47 25.26 -24.39
C LYS A 51 1.67 25.42 -25.31
N ASN A 52 2.83 24.89 -24.91
CA ASN A 52 4.09 24.96 -25.63
C ASN A 52 5.01 23.81 -25.24
N GLU A 53 6.11 23.62 -25.98
CA GLU A 53 7.08 22.55 -25.76
C GLU A 53 7.73 22.60 -24.37
N GLN A 54 7.97 23.80 -23.82
CA GLN A 54 8.58 23.96 -22.50
C GLN A 54 7.63 23.48 -21.38
N GLU A 55 6.33 23.80 -21.49
CA GLU A 55 5.30 23.31 -20.59
C GLU A 55 5.11 21.80 -20.72
N ASP A 56 5.20 21.25 -21.94
CA ASP A 56 5.10 19.81 -22.17
C ASP A 56 6.26 19.06 -21.53
N LEU A 57 7.49 19.56 -21.67
CA LEU A 57 8.67 19.00 -21.02
C LEU A 57 8.55 19.05 -19.49
N ALA A 58 8.10 20.18 -18.94
CA ALA A 58 7.87 20.32 -17.50
C ALA A 58 6.80 19.33 -16.99
N ARG A 59 5.71 19.17 -17.74
CA ARG A 59 4.65 18.19 -17.47
C ARG A 59 5.19 16.76 -17.50
N SER A 60 5.94 16.40 -18.53
CA SER A 60 6.56 15.07 -18.68
C SER A 60 7.49 14.74 -17.50
N ASN A 61 8.34 15.70 -17.09
CA ASN A 61 9.22 15.51 -15.94
C ASN A 61 8.43 15.35 -14.63
N LYS A 62 7.34 16.12 -14.45
CA LYS A 62 6.46 15.99 -13.29
C LYS A 62 5.76 14.63 -13.25
N LEU A 63 5.29 14.13 -14.40
CA LEU A 63 4.69 12.79 -14.50
C LEU A 63 5.69 11.71 -14.11
N LYS A 64 6.93 11.75 -14.63
CA LYS A 64 7.97 10.79 -14.25
C LYS A 64 8.27 10.79 -12.75
N ALA A 65 8.36 11.98 -12.14
CA ALA A 65 8.56 12.09 -10.70
C ALA A 65 7.40 11.47 -9.90
N LEU A 66 6.16 11.67 -10.35
CA LEU A 66 4.96 11.09 -9.74
C LEU A 66 4.86 9.57 -9.96
N ASP A 67 5.26 9.07 -11.13
CA ASP A 67 5.33 7.63 -11.42
C ASP A 67 6.31 6.94 -10.44
N CYS A 68 7.53 7.47 -10.33
CA CYS A 68 8.53 6.95 -9.39
C CYS A 68 8.05 7.00 -7.93
N LYS A 69 7.37 8.08 -7.53
CA LYS A 69 6.78 8.22 -6.19
C LYS A 69 5.69 7.17 -5.96
N GLY A 70 4.78 7.02 -6.92
CA GLY A 70 3.68 6.07 -6.87
C GLY A 70 4.17 4.63 -6.77
N TRP A 71 5.19 4.25 -7.54
CA TRP A 71 5.79 2.92 -7.46
C TRP A 71 6.44 2.66 -6.09
N LYS A 72 7.17 3.63 -5.53
CA LYS A 72 7.77 3.51 -4.18
C LYS A 72 6.70 3.34 -3.10
N GLU A 73 5.63 4.13 -3.16
CA GLU A 73 4.52 4.05 -2.21
C GLU A 73 3.74 2.73 -2.34
N ASN A 74 3.57 2.23 -3.57
CA ASN A 74 2.87 0.96 -3.80
C ASN A 74 3.72 -0.23 -3.32
N ILE A 75 5.04 -0.20 -3.52
CA ILE A 75 5.96 -1.17 -2.93
C ILE A 75 5.86 -1.15 -1.39
N GLU A 76 5.84 0.04 -0.77
CA GLU A 76 5.70 0.15 0.70
C GLU A 76 4.38 -0.47 1.20
N LEU A 77 3.28 -0.25 0.46
CA LEU A 77 1.98 -0.86 0.75
C LEU A 77 2.05 -2.39 0.62
N TYR A 78 2.59 -2.90 -0.48
CA TYR A 78 2.64 -4.33 -0.76
C TYR A 78 3.55 -5.08 0.21
N ASP A 79 4.74 -4.53 0.50
CA ASP A 79 5.65 -5.06 1.52
C ASP A 79 4.97 -5.12 2.90
N PHE A 80 4.22 -4.08 3.25
CA PHE A 80 3.47 -4.07 4.51
C PHE A 80 2.41 -5.17 4.56
N VAL A 81 1.60 -5.32 3.51
CA VAL A 81 0.58 -6.37 3.43
C VAL A 81 1.20 -7.76 3.45
N LEU A 82 2.28 -7.99 2.68
CA LEU A 82 3.01 -9.25 2.65
C LEU A 82 3.59 -9.63 4.02
N SER A 83 4.19 -8.66 4.72
CA SER A 83 4.80 -8.88 6.04
C SER A 83 3.78 -9.24 7.13
N ARG A 84 2.51 -8.87 6.92
CA ARG A 84 1.40 -9.04 7.88
C ARG A 84 0.18 -9.67 7.20
N PHE A 85 0.42 -10.64 6.33
CA PHE A 85 -0.62 -11.19 5.46
C PHE A 85 -1.74 -11.89 6.25
N LYS A 86 -1.45 -12.46 7.42
CA LYS A 86 -2.47 -13.06 8.29
C LYS A 86 -3.47 -12.00 8.81
N GLU A 87 -2.98 -10.82 9.15
CA GLU A 87 -3.84 -9.71 9.54
C GLU A 87 -4.63 -9.17 8.35
N TYR A 88 -4.06 -9.18 7.15
CA TYR A 88 -4.82 -8.88 5.92
C TYR A 88 -5.97 -9.87 5.68
N GLU A 89 -5.73 -11.17 5.83
CA GLU A 89 -6.76 -12.21 5.69
C GLU A 89 -7.90 -12.05 6.72
N GLY A 90 -7.57 -11.57 7.91
CA GLY A 90 -8.54 -11.27 8.98
C GLY A 90 -9.18 -9.88 8.92
N ALA A 91 -8.83 -9.05 7.93
CA ALA A 91 -9.25 -7.65 7.88
C ALA A 91 -10.70 -7.44 7.46
N SER A 92 -11.17 -6.22 7.71
CA SER A 92 -12.45 -5.74 7.23
C SER A 92 -12.59 -5.93 5.71
N GLU A 93 -13.83 -6.06 5.25
CA GLU A 93 -14.13 -6.25 3.83
C GLU A 93 -13.58 -5.10 2.97
N GLY A 94 -13.57 -3.86 3.50
CA GLY A 94 -12.99 -2.71 2.80
C GLY A 94 -11.49 -2.85 2.50
N VAL A 95 -10.74 -3.53 3.36
CA VAL A 95 -9.32 -3.84 3.12
C VAL A 95 -9.19 -5.02 2.15
N ARG A 96 -10.00 -6.07 2.32
CA ARG A 96 -9.94 -7.28 1.49
C ARG A 96 -10.55 -7.11 0.10
N ALA A 97 -11.28 -6.04 -0.16
CA ALA A 97 -11.89 -5.75 -1.46
C ALA A 97 -10.88 -5.68 -2.61
N MET A 98 -9.60 -5.39 -2.30
CA MET A 98 -8.52 -5.41 -3.29
C MET A 98 -8.16 -6.82 -3.77
N GLY A 99 -8.60 -7.87 -3.06
CA GLY A 99 -8.48 -9.25 -3.54
C GLY A 99 -7.05 -9.78 -3.63
N TYR A 100 -6.09 -9.14 -2.96
CA TYR A 100 -4.69 -9.54 -3.01
C TYR A 100 -4.45 -10.98 -2.56
N THR A 101 -3.65 -11.71 -3.35
CA THR A 101 -3.00 -12.94 -2.92
C THR A 101 -1.53 -12.64 -2.58
N LYS A 102 -0.86 -13.53 -1.85
CA LYS A 102 0.59 -13.37 -1.62
C LYS A 102 1.37 -13.35 -2.93
N GLU A 103 1.04 -14.28 -3.83
CA GLU A 103 1.67 -14.40 -5.14
C GLU A 103 1.48 -13.11 -5.96
N SER A 104 0.26 -12.59 -6.04
CA SER A 104 0.00 -11.34 -6.79
C SER A 104 0.78 -10.16 -6.23
N LEU A 105 0.84 -10.02 -4.89
CA LEU A 105 1.60 -8.94 -4.26
C LEU A 105 3.11 -9.08 -4.45
N GLN A 106 3.64 -10.31 -4.45
CA GLN A 106 5.05 -10.57 -4.69
C GLN A 106 5.42 -10.22 -6.12
N ASP A 107 4.69 -10.77 -7.09
CA ASP A 107 4.91 -10.53 -8.52
C ASP A 107 4.81 -9.03 -8.85
N GLU A 108 3.76 -8.36 -8.35
CA GLU A 108 3.60 -6.92 -8.59
C GLU A 108 4.68 -6.10 -7.89
N SER A 109 5.08 -6.45 -6.65
CA SER A 109 6.15 -5.74 -5.96
C SER A 109 7.49 -5.91 -6.67
N GLU A 110 7.79 -7.09 -7.21
CA GLU A 110 9.00 -7.35 -7.99
C GLU A 110 8.99 -6.52 -9.27
N TRP A 111 7.89 -6.56 -10.02
CA TRP A 111 7.74 -5.75 -11.22
C TRP A 111 7.92 -4.25 -10.95
N LEU A 112 7.33 -3.72 -9.87
CA LEU A 112 7.50 -2.31 -9.48
C LEU A 112 8.96 -1.97 -9.14
N ARG A 113 9.69 -2.89 -8.50
CA ARG A 113 11.12 -2.71 -8.21
C ARG A 113 11.95 -2.72 -9.50
N GLU A 114 11.57 -3.52 -10.50
CA GLU A 114 12.19 -3.46 -11.83
C GLU A 114 11.97 -2.09 -12.47
N GLN A 115 10.75 -1.55 -12.42
CA GLN A 115 10.44 -0.21 -12.95
C GLN A 115 11.30 0.88 -12.29
N LEU A 116 11.54 0.80 -10.99
CA LEU A 116 12.41 1.76 -10.29
C LEU A 116 13.89 1.67 -10.71
N ASN A 117 14.33 0.51 -11.18
CA ASN A 117 15.72 0.25 -11.56
C ASN A 117 16.01 0.50 -13.04
N GLN A 118 14.97 0.58 -13.87
CA GLN A 118 15.05 0.92 -15.29
C GLN A 118 15.65 2.33 -15.52
N PRO A 119 16.78 2.45 -16.26
CA PRO A 119 17.42 3.74 -16.53
C PRO A 119 16.51 4.79 -17.19
N GLU A 120 15.57 4.36 -18.02
CA GLU A 120 14.60 5.18 -18.75
C GLU A 120 13.64 5.93 -17.83
N ASN A 121 13.32 5.35 -16.66
CA ASN A 121 12.37 5.91 -15.71
C ASN A 121 13.00 6.96 -14.79
N LYS A 122 14.34 6.97 -14.68
CA LYS A 122 15.11 7.99 -13.92
C LYS A 122 14.61 8.16 -12.47
N CYS A 123 14.29 7.06 -11.79
CA CYS A 123 13.79 7.08 -10.40
C CYS A 123 14.88 7.16 -9.30
N LYS A 124 16.15 7.29 -9.72
CA LYS A 124 17.35 7.38 -8.88
C LYS A 124 17.70 8.83 -8.56
#